data_AF-A0A7V0YDF1-F1
#
_entry.id   AF-A0A7V0YDF1-F1
#
_cell.length_a   1.000
_cell.length_b   1.000
_cell.length_c   1.000
_cell.angle_alpha   90.00
_cell.angle_beta   90.00
_cell.angle_gamma   90.00
#
_symmetry.space_group_name_H-M   'P 1'
#
loop_
_entity.id
_entity.type
_entity.pdbx_description
1 polymer ?
#
loop_
_entity_poly.entity_id
_entity_poly.type
_entity_poly.pdbx_seq_one_letter_code
_entity_poly.pdbx_strand_id
1 'polypeptide(L)'
;MVRTLIGLLILPITIADVVFDSLLMVNSLVARPLEDVVLDVSALPDRIARLVADRTGRDVDLEKVKRGEVDFFRLVYHYCVERARRHLPKMQNYVALYGFCRTMALGWVLLFWLVVYAGVARRLSCQQAAAWAAVSALFAYLFYLDFLKFFRRFSVEVLMAFVSIWRCKPSDAAPATK
;
A
#
# COMPACT_ATOMS: atom_id res chain seq x y z
N MET A 1 -25.35 -1.21 -3.01
CA MET A 1 -25.63 -1.70 -1.65
C MET A 1 -24.35 -1.99 -0.85
N VAL A 2 -23.48 -2.91 -1.31
CA VAL A 2 -22.23 -3.26 -0.59
C VAL A 2 -21.29 -2.07 -0.35
N ARG A 3 -21.09 -1.21 -1.35
CA ARG A 3 -20.25 0.01 -1.23
C ARG A 3 -20.73 0.97 -0.14
N THR A 4 -22.05 1.15 -0.01
CA THR A 4 -22.66 2.02 1.02
C THR A 4 -22.48 1.43 2.42
N LEU A 5 -22.57 0.11 2.55
CA LEU A 5 -22.39 -0.62 3.80
C LEU A 5 -20.93 -0.57 4.26
N ILE A 6 -19.98 -0.68 3.33
CA ILE A 6 -18.55 -0.48 3.58
C ILE A 6 -18.27 0.98 3.98
N GLY A 7 -18.86 1.94 3.27
CA GLY A 7 -18.73 3.37 3.59
C GLY A 7 -19.23 3.70 5.00
N LEU A 8 -20.37 3.11 5.40
CA LEU A 8 -20.87 3.23 6.77
C LEU A 8 -19.91 2.58 7.76
N LEU A 9 -19.41 1.37 7.49
CA LEU A 9 -18.49 0.68 8.40
C LEU A 9 -17.22 1.49 8.66
N ILE A 10 -16.66 2.11 7.61
CA ILE A 10 -15.39 2.89 7.64
C ILE A 10 -15.61 4.34 8.08
N LEU A 11 -16.86 4.74 8.35
CA LEU A 11 -17.22 6.09 8.78
C LEU A 11 -16.37 6.70 9.92
N PRO A 12 -15.99 5.97 11.00
CA PRO A 12 -15.09 6.52 12.01
C PRO A 12 -13.71 6.90 11.45
N ILE A 13 -13.20 6.14 10.48
CA ILE A 13 -11.92 6.45 9.83
C ILE A 13 -12.08 7.66 8.92
N THR A 14 -13.17 7.78 8.15
CA THR A 14 -13.36 8.95 7.27
C THR A 14 -13.57 10.25 8.04
N ILE A 15 -14.29 10.20 9.18
CA ILE A 15 -14.44 11.37 10.04
C ILE A 15 -13.09 11.77 10.63
N ALA A 16 -12.34 10.79 11.14
CA ALA A 16 -11.00 11.05 11.65
C ALA A 16 -10.09 11.62 10.55
N ASP A 17 -10.10 11.07 9.34
CA ASP A 17 -9.28 11.54 8.23
C ASP A 17 -9.59 12.99 7.83
N VAL A 18 -10.87 13.38 7.74
CA VAL A 18 -11.24 14.78 7.44
C VAL A 18 -10.83 15.73 8.57
N VAL A 19 -11.03 15.34 9.83
CA VAL A 19 -10.65 16.16 11.00
C VAL A 19 -9.13 16.29 11.09
N PHE A 20 -8.40 15.21 10.84
CA PHE A 20 -6.95 15.18 10.93
C PHE A 20 -6.27 15.81 9.71
N ASP A 21 -6.78 15.67 8.49
CA ASP A 21 -6.22 16.36 7.31
C ASP A 21 -6.40 17.89 7.43
N SER A 22 -7.49 18.33 8.05
CA SER A 22 -7.69 19.75 8.38
C SER A 22 -6.79 20.25 9.52
N LEU A 23 -6.28 19.39 10.40
CA LEU A 23 -5.53 19.76 11.61
C LEU A 23 -4.02 19.53 11.48
N LEU A 24 -3.63 18.48 10.78
CA LEU A 24 -2.28 18.02 10.53
C LEU A 24 -2.18 17.82 9.02
N MET A 25 -1.28 18.51 8.32
CA MET A 25 -1.05 18.39 6.88
C MET A 25 -0.47 16.99 6.49
N VAL A 26 -1.18 15.91 6.83
CA VAL A 26 -0.84 14.50 6.60
C VAL A 26 -0.80 14.20 5.10
N ASN A 27 -1.44 15.03 4.29
CA ASN A 27 -1.21 15.08 2.84
C ASN A 27 0.29 15.14 2.48
N SER A 28 1.18 15.76 3.26
CA SER A 28 2.62 15.75 2.93
C SER A 28 3.34 14.41 3.19
N LEU A 29 2.80 13.55 4.07
CA LEU A 29 3.36 12.23 4.39
C LEU A 29 2.81 11.14 3.45
N VAL A 30 1.56 11.29 3.02
CA VAL A 30 0.89 10.41 2.05
C VAL A 30 1.20 10.83 0.60
N ALA A 31 1.29 12.13 0.32
CA ALA A 31 1.49 12.70 -1.01
C ALA A 31 2.91 13.22 -1.27
N ARG A 32 3.95 12.68 -0.61
CA ARG A 32 5.26 12.66 -1.29
C ARG A 32 5.16 11.61 -2.38
N PRO A 33 5.02 12.02 -3.63
CA PRO A 33 4.58 11.11 -4.65
C PRO A 33 5.69 10.10 -4.91
N LEU A 34 5.28 8.89 -5.25
CA LEU A 34 6.15 7.83 -5.76
C LEU A 34 7.00 8.33 -6.96
N GLU A 35 6.60 9.46 -7.52
CA GLU A 35 7.30 10.35 -8.45
C GLU A 35 8.76 10.64 -8.10
N ASP A 36 9.25 10.85 -6.88
CA ASP A 36 10.70 11.13 -6.74
C ASP A 36 11.58 9.89 -7.06
N VAL A 37 11.04 8.68 -6.94
CA VAL A 37 11.71 7.42 -7.31
C VAL A 37 11.37 6.99 -8.75
N VAL A 38 10.24 7.45 -9.28
CA VAL A 38 9.74 7.12 -10.63
C VAL A 38 10.14 8.17 -11.69
N LEU A 39 10.19 9.45 -11.35
CA LEU A 39 10.57 10.59 -12.22
C LEU A 39 12.07 10.62 -12.49
N ASP A 40 12.92 10.20 -11.54
CA ASP A 40 14.36 10.02 -11.82
C ASP A 40 14.62 8.82 -12.75
N VAL A 41 13.61 7.98 -12.99
CA VAL A 41 13.69 6.83 -13.89
C VAL A 41 12.46 6.76 -14.79
N SER A 42 12.23 7.81 -15.59
CA SER A 42 11.27 7.85 -16.70
C SER A 42 11.38 6.67 -17.69
N ALA A 43 12.45 5.86 -17.59
CA ALA A 43 12.66 4.63 -18.36
C ALA A 43 12.19 3.34 -17.66
N LEU A 44 11.72 3.35 -16.41
CA LEU A 44 11.28 2.14 -15.68
C LEU A 44 10.08 1.44 -16.33
N PRO A 45 9.00 2.13 -16.71
CA PRO A 45 7.84 1.49 -17.34
C PRO A 45 8.23 0.80 -18.65
N ASP A 46 9.00 1.47 -19.51
CA ASP A 46 9.47 0.93 -20.79
C ASP A 46 10.47 -0.22 -20.60
N ARG A 47 11.38 -0.12 -19.62
CA ARG A 47 12.35 -1.19 -19.32
C ARG A 47 11.70 -2.42 -18.72
N ILE A 48 10.67 -2.24 -17.88
CA ILE A 48 9.91 -3.35 -17.32
C ILE A 48 9.04 -3.99 -18.42
N ALA A 49 8.35 -3.20 -19.24
CA ALA A 49 7.55 -3.70 -20.36
C ALA A 49 8.39 -4.54 -21.33
N ARG A 50 9.60 -4.09 -21.67
CA ARG A 50 10.57 -4.88 -22.46
C ARG A 50 10.96 -6.20 -21.77
N LEU A 51 11.13 -6.20 -20.45
CA LEU A 51 11.46 -7.43 -19.71
C LEU A 51 10.32 -8.45 -19.73
N VAL A 52 9.08 -7.98 -19.66
CA VAL A 52 7.90 -8.84 -19.69
C VAL A 52 7.67 -9.39 -21.09
N ALA A 53 7.88 -8.57 -22.13
CA ALA A 53 7.83 -9.00 -23.53
C ALA A 53 8.89 -10.08 -23.83
N ASP A 54 10.14 -9.85 -23.43
CA ASP A 54 11.27 -10.78 -23.66
C ASP A 54 11.11 -12.14 -22.96
N ARG A 55 10.49 -12.17 -21.76
CA ARG A 55 10.45 -13.38 -20.92
C ARG A 55 9.12 -14.13 -20.93
N THR A 56 8.03 -13.46 -21.28
CA THR A 56 6.69 -14.07 -21.32
C THR A 56 6.25 -14.42 -22.74
N GLY A 57 6.99 -13.96 -23.76
CA GLY A 57 6.62 -14.12 -25.18
C GLY A 57 5.32 -13.43 -25.56
N ARG A 58 4.79 -12.60 -24.65
CA ARG A 58 3.58 -11.80 -24.83
C ARG A 58 4.00 -10.35 -24.82
N ASP A 59 3.78 -9.68 -25.93
CA ASP A 59 3.95 -8.23 -26.01
C ASP A 59 3.00 -7.61 -24.99
N VAL A 60 3.56 -7.07 -23.91
CA VAL A 60 2.75 -6.42 -22.88
C VAL A 60 2.53 -5.01 -23.37
N ASP A 61 1.34 -4.81 -23.91
CA ASP A 61 0.87 -3.51 -24.35
C ASP A 61 0.92 -2.53 -23.18
N LEU A 62 1.88 -1.60 -23.24
CA LEU A 62 2.11 -0.55 -22.24
C LEU A 62 0.84 0.27 -22.00
N GLU A 63 -0.02 0.40 -23.00
CA GLU A 63 -1.29 1.11 -22.86
C GLU A 63 -2.30 0.32 -22.01
N LYS A 64 -2.28 -1.01 -22.03
CA LYS A 64 -3.09 -1.85 -21.12
C LYS A 64 -2.57 -1.83 -19.68
N VAL A 65 -1.26 -1.72 -19.50
CA VAL A 65 -0.64 -1.53 -18.18
C VAL A 65 -1.02 -0.17 -17.60
N LYS A 66 -0.95 0.90 -18.40
CA LYS A 66 -1.39 2.25 -17.98
C LYS A 66 -2.90 2.32 -17.70
N ARG A 67 -3.71 1.54 -18.43
CA ARG A 67 -5.15 1.38 -18.19
C ARG A 67 -5.48 0.49 -16.97
N GLY A 68 -4.48 -0.11 -16.32
CA GLY A 68 -4.67 -0.96 -15.14
C GLY A 68 -5.25 -2.35 -15.43
N GLU A 69 -5.24 -2.78 -16.68
CA GLU A 69 -5.79 -4.09 -17.11
C GLU A 69 -4.83 -5.25 -16.82
N VAL A 70 -3.55 -4.96 -16.59
CA VAL A 70 -2.52 -5.94 -16.25
C VAL A 70 -1.99 -5.64 -14.87
N ASP A 71 -1.99 -6.65 -14.01
CA ASP A 71 -1.55 -6.57 -12.61
C ASP A 71 -0.01 -6.49 -12.53
N PHE A 72 0.53 -5.39 -13.06
CA PHE A 72 1.95 -5.16 -13.33
C PHE A 72 2.81 -5.26 -12.06
N PHE A 73 2.32 -4.69 -10.97
CA PHE A 73 3.02 -4.73 -9.68
C PHE A 73 3.18 -6.17 -9.18
N ARG A 74 2.16 -7.02 -9.38
CA ARG A 74 2.19 -8.43 -9.00
C ARG A 74 3.25 -9.20 -9.78
N LEU A 75 3.42 -8.90 -11.06
CA LEU A 75 4.44 -9.52 -11.89
C LEU A 75 5.86 -9.11 -11.48
N VAL A 76 6.09 -7.81 -11.26
CA VAL A 76 7.37 -7.29 -10.78
C VAL A 76 7.72 -7.88 -9.41
N TYR A 77 6.73 -7.95 -8.51
CA TYR A 77 6.88 -8.59 -7.21
C TYR A 77 7.30 -10.05 -7.34
N HIS A 78 6.61 -10.85 -8.16
CA HIS A 78 6.94 -12.27 -8.36
C HIS A 78 8.35 -12.46 -8.90
N TYR A 79 8.75 -11.63 -9.87
CA TYR A 79 10.10 -11.64 -10.43
C TYR A 79 11.17 -11.31 -9.37
N CYS A 80 10.90 -10.32 -8.50
CA CYS A 80 11.81 -9.95 -7.42
C CYS A 80 11.91 -11.05 -6.36
N VAL A 81 10.80 -11.72 -6.02
CA VAL A 81 10.79 -12.82 -5.04
C VAL A 81 11.68 -13.98 -5.49
N GLU A 82 11.68 -14.31 -6.77
CA GLU A 82 12.50 -15.40 -7.32
C GLU A 82 14.01 -15.07 -7.34
N ARG A 83 14.37 -13.78 -7.55
CA ARG A 83 15.74 -13.39 -7.88
C ARG A 83 16.45 -12.55 -6.82
N ALA A 84 15.73 -11.76 -6.01
CA ALA A 84 16.29 -10.90 -4.97
C ALA A 84 16.14 -11.54 -3.58
N ARG A 85 16.80 -12.68 -3.36
CA ARG A 85 16.82 -13.39 -2.06
C ARG A 85 17.25 -12.49 -0.89
N ARG A 86 18.10 -11.47 -1.15
CA ARG A 86 18.59 -10.52 -0.14
C ARG A 86 17.55 -9.48 0.28
N HIS A 87 16.64 -9.09 -0.61
CA HIS A 87 15.57 -8.12 -0.30
C HIS A 87 14.28 -8.80 0.20
N LEU A 88 14.12 -10.10 -0.05
CA LEU A 88 12.91 -10.86 0.28
C LEU A 88 12.48 -10.81 1.76
N PRO A 89 13.38 -10.96 2.76
CA PRO A 89 12.96 -10.91 4.17
C PRO A 89 12.36 -9.55 4.55
N LYS A 90 12.91 -8.47 4.01
CA LYS A 90 12.43 -7.10 4.26
C LYS A 90 11.06 -6.85 3.61
N MET A 91 10.87 -7.35 2.39
CA MET A 91 9.57 -7.31 1.70
C MET A 91 8.50 -8.09 2.46
N GLN A 92 8.79 -9.32 2.88
CA GLN A 92 7.86 -10.15 3.64
C GLN A 92 7.48 -9.49 4.98
N ASN A 93 8.44 -8.85 5.65
CA ASN A 93 8.16 -8.10 6.87
C ASN A 93 7.18 -6.95 6.62
N TYR A 94 7.35 -6.17 5.55
CA TYR A 94 6.39 -5.12 5.22
C TYR A 94 5.00 -5.69 4.86
N VAL A 95 4.94 -6.83 4.18
CA VAL A 95 3.68 -7.53 3.89
C VAL A 95 2.95 -7.94 5.16
N ALA A 96 3.67 -8.53 6.11
CA ALA A 96 3.11 -8.88 7.41
C ALA A 96 2.62 -7.64 8.17
N LEU A 97 3.40 -6.56 8.16
CA LEU A 97 3.13 -5.36 8.94
C LEU A 97 1.91 -4.57 8.42
N TYR A 98 1.80 -4.34 7.10
CA TYR A 98 0.60 -3.69 6.57
C TYR A 98 -0.64 -4.61 6.69
N GLY A 99 -0.45 -5.94 6.63
CA GLY A 99 -1.50 -6.93 6.91
C GLY A 99 -2.03 -6.80 8.34
N PHE A 100 -1.11 -6.76 9.31
CA PHE A 100 -1.42 -6.53 10.72
C PHE A 100 -2.16 -5.20 10.94
N CYS A 101 -1.66 -4.11 10.37
CA CYS A 101 -2.30 -2.80 10.46
C CYS A 101 -3.75 -2.80 9.96
N ARG A 102 -4.06 -3.50 8.85
CA ARG A 102 -5.44 -3.64 8.36
C ARG A 102 -6.35 -4.38 9.35
N THR A 103 -5.85 -5.47 9.94
CA THR A 103 -6.64 -6.24 10.93
C THR A 103 -6.88 -5.45 12.21
N MET A 104 -5.88 -4.72 12.69
CA MET A 104 -6.01 -3.86 13.86
C MET A 104 -6.95 -2.69 13.60
N ALA A 105 -6.83 -2.02 12.44
CA ALA A 105 -7.75 -0.96 12.04
C ALA A 105 -9.20 -1.45 12.04
N LEU A 106 -9.48 -2.61 11.44
CA LEU A 106 -10.81 -3.21 11.46
C LEU A 106 -11.28 -3.54 12.90
N GLY A 107 -10.39 -4.08 13.74
CA GLY A 107 -10.70 -4.34 15.15
C GLY A 107 -11.14 -3.08 15.90
N TRP A 108 -10.42 -1.97 15.72
CA TRP A 108 -10.78 -0.68 16.33
C TRP A 108 -12.07 -0.07 15.77
N VAL A 109 -12.33 -0.24 14.47
CA VAL A 109 -13.61 0.15 13.86
C VAL A 109 -14.78 -0.64 14.46
N LEU A 110 -14.62 -1.96 14.64
CA LEU A 110 -15.66 -2.79 15.27
C LEU A 110 -15.88 -2.41 16.73
N LEU A 111 -14.81 -2.09 17.47
CA LEU A 111 -14.90 -1.55 18.83
C LEU A 111 -15.64 -0.21 18.87
N PHE A 112 -15.40 0.69 17.90
CA PHE A 112 -16.15 1.94 17.77
C PHE A 112 -17.65 1.67 17.66
N TRP A 113 -18.06 0.79 16.74
CA TRP A 113 -19.47 0.43 16.55
C TRP A 113 -20.07 -0.24 17.80
N LEU A 114 -19.30 -1.07 18.51
CA LEU A 114 -19.72 -1.68 19.76
C LEU A 114 -19.97 -0.63 20.86
N VAL A 115 -19.10 0.38 20.98
CA VAL A 115 -19.26 1.49 21.93
C VAL A 115 -20.47 2.34 21.57
N VAL A 116 -20.68 2.65 20.29
CA VAL A 116 -21.87 3.37 19.82
C VAL A 116 -23.14 2.59 20.16
N TYR A 117 -23.17 1.28 19.90
CA TYR A 117 -24.29 0.42 20.28
C TYR A 117 -24.54 0.41 21.80
N ALA A 118 -23.48 0.29 22.61
CA ALA A 118 -23.58 0.32 24.07
C ALA A 118 -24.10 1.69 24.60
N GLY A 119 -23.74 2.79 23.93
CA GLY A 119 -24.26 4.12 24.21
C GLY A 119 -25.75 4.26 23.89
N VAL A 120 -26.19 3.79 22.71
CA VAL A 120 -27.61 3.79 22.30
C VAL A 120 -28.46 2.90 23.21
N ALA A 121 -27.92 1.74 23.62
CA ALA A 121 -28.56 0.85 24.58
C ALA A 121 -28.57 1.40 26.03
N ARG A 122 -28.10 2.64 26.25
CA ARG A 122 -28.00 3.32 27.56
C ARG A 122 -27.23 2.54 28.62
N ARG A 123 -26.30 1.66 28.22
CA ARG A 123 -25.43 0.91 29.13
C ARG A 123 -24.25 1.74 29.63
N LEU A 124 -23.93 2.83 28.92
CA LEU A 124 -22.85 3.76 29.24
C LEU A 124 -23.41 5.18 29.37
N SER A 125 -22.80 5.99 30.23
CA SER A 125 -23.04 7.44 30.22
C SER A 125 -22.64 8.03 28.87
N CYS A 126 -23.37 9.05 28.40
CA CYS A 126 -23.10 9.72 27.13
C CYS A 126 -21.65 10.23 27.03
N GLN A 127 -21.11 10.76 28.13
CA GLN A 127 -19.71 11.22 28.20
C GLN A 127 -18.71 10.06 28.05
N GLN A 128 -18.98 8.92 28.69
CA GLN A 128 -18.10 7.74 28.61
C GLN A 128 -18.16 7.11 27.22
N ALA A 129 -19.35 6.99 26.64
CA ALA A 129 -19.53 6.49 25.28
C ALA A 129 -18.80 7.38 24.25
N ALA A 130 -18.92 8.70 24.37
CA ALA A 130 -18.22 9.65 23.51
C ALA A 130 -16.69 9.54 23.64
N ALA A 131 -16.16 9.43 24.87
CA ALA A 131 -14.73 9.28 25.11
C ALA A 131 -14.18 7.97 24.50
N TRP A 132 -14.84 6.84 24.72
CA TRP A 132 -14.41 5.55 24.16
C TRP A 132 -14.57 5.48 22.64
N ALA A 133 -15.60 6.13 22.09
CA ALA A 133 -15.77 6.26 20.65
C ALA A 133 -14.64 7.11 20.03
N ALA A 134 -14.27 8.22 20.67
CA ALA A 134 -13.16 9.06 20.20
C ALA A 134 -11.82 8.30 20.22
N VAL A 135 -11.53 7.56 21.29
CA VAL A 135 -10.30 6.76 21.41
C VAL A 135 -10.26 5.66 20.35
N SER A 136 -11.35 4.92 20.17
CA SER A 136 -11.39 3.85 19.16
C SER A 136 -11.28 4.39 17.73
N ALA A 137 -11.90 5.53 17.42
CA ALA A 137 -11.74 6.20 16.13
C ALA A 137 -10.30 6.68 15.90
N LEU A 138 -9.64 7.23 16.93
CA LEU A 138 -8.24 7.66 16.86
C LEU A 138 -7.31 6.48 16.56
N PHE A 139 -7.45 5.37 17.29
CA PHE A 139 -6.62 4.19 17.04
C PHE A 139 -6.90 3.56 15.67
N ALA A 140 -8.16 3.49 15.23
CA ALA A 140 -8.49 3.03 13.89
C ALA A 140 -7.79 3.88 12.82
N TYR A 141 -7.75 5.20 13.01
CA TYR A 141 -7.06 6.12 12.13
C TYR A 141 -5.53 5.94 12.14
N LEU A 142 -4.90 5.80 13.31
CA LEU A 142 -3.46 5.56 13.41
C LEU A 142 -3.04 4.28 12.68
N PHE A 143 -3.78 3.18 12.88
CA PHE A 143 -3.51 1.93 12.17
C PHE A 143 -3.76 2.04 10.67
N TYR A 144 -4.71 2.87 10.24
CA TYR A 144 -4.92 3.16 8.82
C TYR A 144 -3.73 3.94 8.22
N LEU A 145 -3.21 4.94 8.91
CA LEU A 145 -2.01 5.67 8.48
C LEU A 145 -0.78 4.77 8.42
N ASP A 146 -0.58 3.92 9.43
CA ASP A 146 0.51 2.94 9.44
C ASP A 146 0.37 1.94 8.28
N PHE A 147 -0.86 1.50 7.98
CA PHE A 147 -1.13 0.67 6.80
C PHE A 147 -0.64 1.36 5.51
N LEU A 148 -1.02 2.62 5.28
CA LEU A 148 -0.59 3.38 4.09
C LEU A 148 0.94 3.53 4.04
N LYS A 149 1.56 3.84 5.17
CA LYS A 149 3.01 3.99 5.32
C LYS A 149 3.75 2.70 4.97
N PHE A 150 3.31 1.55 5.47
CA PHE A 150 3.96 0.27 5.20
C PHE A 150 3.66 -0.26 3.80
N PHE A 151 2.45 -0.03 3.29
CA PHE A 151 2.11 -0.34 1.90
C PHE A 151 3.02 0.42 0.92
N ARG A 152 3.26 1.71 1.17
CA ARG A 152 4.18 2.51 0.36
C ARG A 152 5.63 2.00 0.44
N ARG A 153 6.13 1.73 1.65
CA ARG A 153 7.50 1.21 1.85
C ARG A 153 7.70 -0.13 1.16
N PHE A 154 6.69 -0.99 1.20
CA PHE A 154 6.68 -2.25 0.47
C PHE A 154 6.82 -2.02 -1.04
N SER A 155 6.01 -1.14 -1.63
CA SER A 155 6.06 -0.86 -3.07
C SER A 155 7.42 -0.31 -3.53
N VAL A 156 8.01 0.59 -2.74
CA VAL A 156 9.35 1.14 -3.03
C VAL A 156 10.43 0.06 -2.93
N GLU A 157 10.39 -0.80 -1.91
CA GLU A 157 11.37 -1.88 -1.74
C GLU A 157 11.32 -2.88 -2.91
N VAL A 158 10.11 -3.22 -3.38
CA VAL A 158 9.90 -4.06 -4.56
C VAL A 158 10.54 -3.42 -5.80
N LEU A 159 10.34 -2.12 -6.00
CA LEU A 159 10.92 -1.40 -7.13
C LEU A 159 12.44 -1.29 -7.05
N MET A 160 12.99 -1.03 -5.86
CA MET A 160 14.45 -0.98 -5.65
C MET A 160 15.11 -2.34 -5.90
N ALA A 161 14.50 -3.43 -5.43
CA ALA A 161 14.99 -4.78 -5.69
C ALA A 161 14.93 -5.12 -7.19
N PHE A 162 13.89 -4.67 -7.89
CA PHE A 162 13.79 -4.84 -9.32
C PHE A 162 14.95 -4.16 -10.06
N VAL A 163 15.23 -2.90 -9.74
CA VAL A 163 16.33 -2.13 -10.34
C VAL A 163 17.70 -2.75 -10.03
N SER A 164 17.90 -3.24 -8.80
CA SER A 164 19.19 -3.84 -8.40
C SER A 164 19.48 -5.16 -9.11
N ILE A 165 18.46 -6.02 -9.29
CA ILE A 165 18.59 -7.24 -10.11
C ILE A 165 18.91 -6.87 -11.56
N TRP A 166 18.25 -5.84 -12.10
CA TRP A 166 18.38 -5.49 -13.51
C TRP A 166 19.74 -4.88 -13.86
N ARG A 167 20.32 -4.02 -12.99
CA ARG A 167 21.70 -3.52 -13.14
C ARG A 167 22.76 -4.62 -13.08
N CYS A 168 22.44 -5.78 -12.50
CA CYS A 168 23.35 -6.92 -12.41
C CYS A 168 23.26 -7.86 -13.64
N LYS A 169 22.32 -7.63 -14.56
CA LYS A 169 22.33 -8.30 -15.87
C LYS A 169 23.41 -7.60 -16.72
N PRO A 170 24.51 -8.26 -17.09
CA PRO A 170 25.52 -7.62 -17.92
C PRO A 170 24.90 -7.31 -19.28
N SER A 171 24.65 -6.03 -19.57
CA SER A 171 24.44 -5.60 -20.96
C SER A 171 25.75 -5.58 -21.76
N ASP A 172 26.88 -5.88 -21.12
CA ASP A 172 28.22 -5.73 -21.72
C ASP A 172 28.98 -7.06 -21.69
N ALA A 173 28.29 -8.20 -21.88
CA ALA A 173 28.97 -9.37 -22.41
C ALA A 173 29.26 -9.08 -23.89
N ALA A 174 30.40 -8.42 -24.13
CA ALA A 174 30.97 -8.23 -25.45
C ALA A 174 30.83 -9.53 -26.26
N PRO A 175 30.45 -9.47 -27.56
CA PRO A 175 30.54 -10.65 -28.39
C PRO A 175 32.00 -11.11 -28.36
N ALA A 176 32.24 -12.32 -27.85
CA ALA A 176 33.51 -12.98 -28.02
C ALA A 176 33.71 -13.23 -29.52
N THR A 177 34.33 -12.26 -30.19
CA THR A 177 34.93 -12.42 -31.50
C THR A 177 36.02 -13.48 -31.34
N LYS A 178 35.74 -14.67 -31.86
CA LYS A 178 36.77 -15.57 -32.38
C LYS A 178 37.10 -15.17 -33.80
#